data_AF-A0A3R7D803-F1
#
_entry.id   AF-A0A3R7D803-F1
#
_cell.length_a   1.000
_cell.length_b   1.000
_cell.length_c   1.000
_cell.angle_alpha   90.00
_cell.angle_beta   90.00
_cell.angle_gamma   90.00
#
_symmetry.space_group_name_H-M   'P 1'
#
loop_
_entity.id
_entity.type
_entity.pdbx_description
1 polymer ?
#
loop_
_entity_poly.entity_id
_entity_poly.type
_entity_poly.pdbx_seq_one_letter_code
_entity_poly.pdbx_strand_id
1 'polypeptide(L)'
;LFKQRRPEIPMLMGLCNVAEFMDVDSVGVNALLTVLAAELGVSMVLVVEKSVKAAGSTTEAVIASQMATIAWKRKTPPKDLGLSLLLLKDKRRVDMPLDVKGAEVVEVKDKPARYPPDPLGIFTIRVNHEEKVIEVLYKGVKGKTLMKGKTASSIYGEILRRGMVSKLSHAFYLGVELGKAEEALRTGKSYIQEESLFKPEKPINIPKR
;
A
#
# COMPACT_ATOMS: atom_id res chain seq x y z
N LEU A 1 10.37 20.37 -30.14
CA LEU A 1 11.21 21.22 -31.02
C LEU A 1 12.72 21.11 -30.76
N PHE A 2 13.22 21.31 -29.53
CA PHE A 2 14.68 21.26 -29.27
C PHE A 2 15.29 19.88 -29.51
N LYS A 3 14.77 18.81 -28.87
CA LYS A 3 15.31 17.45 -29.03
C LYS A 3 15.26 16.93 -30.47
N GLN A 4 14.23 17.30 -31.23
CA GLN A 4 14.11 16.98 -32.65
C GLN A 4 15.20 17.66 -33.49
N ARG A 5 15.62 18.88 -33.12
CA ARG A 5 16.66 19.63 -33.84
C ARG A 5 18.09 19.28 -33.39
N ARG A 6 18.25 18.81 -32.15
CA ARG A 6 19.53 18.49 -31.51
C ARG A 6 19.45 17.14 -30.79
N PRO A 7 19.30 16.02 -31.51
CA PRO A 7 19.13 14.69 -30.92
C PRO A 7 20.34 14.24 -30.09
N GLU A 8 21.54 14.72 -30.45
CA GLU A 8 22.83 14.39 -29.83
C GLU A 8 23.01 14.98 -28.43
N ILE A 9 22.34 16.10 -28.13
CA ILE A 9 22.51 16.80 -26.87
C ILE A 9 21.65 16.13 -25.78
N PRO A 10 22.23 15.68 -24.66
CA PRO A 10 21.47 15.15 -23.54
C PRO A 10 20.57 16.23 -22.94
N MET A 11 19.34 15.86 -22.58
CA MET A 11 18.41 16.75 -21.88
C MET A 11 18.19 16.28 -20.45
N LEU A 12 18.16 17.23 -19.52
CA LEU A 12 17.77 17.03 -18.13
C LEU A 12 16.41 17.70 -17.89
N MET A 13 15.49 17.00 -17.23
CA MET A 13 14.19 17.54 -16.82
C MET A 13 14.03 17.42 -15.30
N GLY A 14 13.71 18.52 -14.62
CA GLY A 14 13.43 18.52 -13.18
C GLY A 14 11.96 18.24 -12.89
N LEU A 15 11.66 17.26 -12.05
CA LEU A 15 10.30 16.90 -11.64
C LEU A 15 9.89 17.57 -10.31
N CYS A 16 10.90 17.94 -9.52
CA CYS A 16 10.81 18.34 -8.12
C CYS A 16 9.75 19.41 -7.83
N ASN A 17 9.79 20.54 -8.53
CA ASN A 17 8.91 21.68 -8.24
C ASN A 17 7.44 21.33 -8.49
N VAL A 18 7.17 20.53 -9.53
CA VAL A 18 5.80 20.12 -9.86
C VAL A 18 5.29 19.14 -8.81
N ALA A 19 6.08 18.13 -8.44
CA ALA A 19 5.71 17.18 -7.39
C ALA A 19 5.53 17.87 -6.02
N GLU A 20 6.33 18.90 -5.70
CA GLU A 20 6.26 19.61 -4.43
C GLU A 20 5.11 20.63 -4.35
N PHE A 21 4.77 21.33 -5.44
CA PHE A 21 3.78 22.43 -5.40
C PHE A 21 2.35 22.04 -5.81
N MET A 22 2.07 20.75 -5.98
CA MET A 22 0.72 20.23 -6.21
C MET A 22 0.20 19.45 -5.00
N ASP A 23 -1.04 19.67 -4.56
CA ASP A 23 -1.70 18.90 -3.50
C ASP A 23 -2.28 17.58 -4.03
N VAL A 24 -1.40 16.73 -4.54
CA VAL A 24 -1.69 15.38 -5.06
C VAL A 24 -0.55 14.42 -4.68
N ASP A 25 -0.75 13.12 -4.79
CA ASP A 25 0.31 12.15 -4.52
C ASP A 25 1.49 12.31 -5.50
N SER A 26 2.71 12.42 -4.97
CA SER A 26 3.95 12.53 -5.78
C SER A 26 4.09 11.38 -6.76
N VAL A 27 3.56 10.22 -6.36
CA VAL A 27 3.60 8.96 -7.08
C VAL A 27 3.01 9.11 -8.49
N GLY A 28 1.82 9.71 -8.61
CA GLY A 28 1.16 9.96 -9.89
C GLY A 28 1.84 11.06 -10.71
N VAL A 29 2.31 12.11 -10.04
CA VAL A 29 3.00 13.24 -10.69
C VAL A 29 4.33 12.81 -11.28
N ASN A 30 5.16 12.13 -10.49
CA ASN A 30 6.45 11.61 -10.92
C ASN A 30 6.28 10.59 -12.05
N ALA A 31 5.27 9.72 -11.97
CA ALA A 31 4.96 8.78 -13.05
C ALA A 31 4.62 9.51 -14.36
N LEU A 32 3.67 10.44 -14.31
CA LEU A 32 3.22 11.20 -15.48
C LEU A 32 4.38 11.97 -16.12
N LEU A 33 5.11 12.75 -15.33
CA LEU A 33 6.19 13.58 -15.84
C LEU A 33 7.36 12.74 -16.37
N THR A 34 7.63 11.58 -15.76
CA THR A 34 8.68 10.67 -16.27
C THR A 34 8.30 10.04 -17.60
N VAL A 35 7.04 9.65 -17.79
CA VAL A 35 6.54 9.14 -19.09
C VAL A 35 6.62 10.23 -20.15
N LEU A 36 6.18 11.46 -19.84
CA LEU A 36 6.32 12.60 -20.75
C LEU A 36 7.78 12.91 -21.09
N ALA A 37 8.67 12.85 -20.10
CA ALA A 37 10.10 13.02 -20.31
C ALA A 37 10.65 11.96 -21.28
N ALA A 38 10.23 10.70 -21.12
CA ALA A 38 10.62 9.60 -22.02
C ALA A 38 10.12 9.84 -23.46
N GLU A 39 8.86 10.24 -23.63
CA GLU A 39 8.30 10.57 -24.96
C GLU A 39 9.01 11.76 -25.63
N LEU A 40 9.42 12.75 -24.84
CA LEU A 40 10.18 13.91 -25.32
C LEU A 40 11.66 13.59 -25.62
N GLY A 41 12.14 12.38 -25.31
CA GLY A 41 13.53 11.97 -25.51
C GLY A 41 14.50 12.60 -24.50
N VAL A 42 14.01 12.90 -23.29
CA VAL A 42 14.84 13.38 -22.18
C VAL A 42 15.78 12.27 -21.71
N SER A 43 17.04 12.63 -21.45
CA SER A 43 18.09 11.66 -21.10
C SER A 43 18.17 11.41 -19.61
N MET A 44 17.85 12.41 -18.79
CA MET A 44 17.93 12.35 -17.33
C MET A 44 16.76 13.08 -16.68
N VAL A 45 16.26 12.54 -15.58
CA VAL A 45 15.27 13.21 -14.72
C VAL A 45 15.91 13.57 -13.39
N LEU A 46 15.68 14.79 -12.91
CA LEU A 46 16.12 15.26 -11.60
C LEU A 46 14.93 15.21 -10.63
N VAL A 47 15.14 14.52 -9.51
CA VAL A 47 14.15 14.26 -8.45
C VAL A 47 14.76 14.57 -7.09
N VAL A 48 13.94 14.98 -6.13
CA VAL A 48 14.33 15.26 -4.74
C VAL A 48 13.26 14.75 -3.79
N GLU A 49 13.64 14.49 -2.54
CA GLU A 49 12.75 13.99 -1.49
C GLU A 49 12.80 14.92 -0.27
N LYS A 50 12.33 16.17 -0.43
CA LYS A 50 12.44 17.18 0.63
C LYS A 50 11.23 17.24 1.57
N SER A 51 10.04 16.87 1.09
CA SER A 51 8.82 16.84 1.91
C SER A 51 8.34 15.41 2.21
N VAL A 52 7.42 15.29 3.19
CA VAL A 52 6.75 14.03 3.52
C VAL A 52 6.07 13.42 2.30
N LYS A 53 5.42 14.27 1.49
CA LYS A 53 4.78 13.88 0.23
C LYS A 53 5.78 13.38 -0.79
N ALA A 54 6.94 14.05 -0.92
CA ALA A 54 7.98 13.68 -1.86
C ALA A 54 8.88 12.51 -1.39
N ALA A 55 8.73 12.01 -0.16
CA ALA A 55 9.52 10.89 0.35
C ALA A 55 9.33 9.64 -0.53
N GLY A 56 10.39 9.08 -1.09
CA GLY A 56 10.35 8.00 -2.08
C GLY A 56 10.21 8.44 -3.55
N SER A 57 10.23 9.73 -3.86
CA SER A 57 10.16 10.24 -5.25
C SER A 57 11.27 9.69 -6.15
N THR A 58 12.44 9.38 -5.60
CA THR A 58 13.52 8.75 -6.36
C THR A 58 13.12 7.37 -6.82
N THR A 59 12.59 6.55 -5.90
CA THR A 59 12.09 5.20 -6.21
C THR A 59 10.93 5.26 -7.21
N GLU A 60 10.01 6.23 -7.05
CA GLU A 60 8.89 6.46 -7.97
C GLU A 60 9.37 6.76 -9.39
N ALA A 61 10.32 7.69 -9.55
CA ALA A 61 10.87 8.04 -10.84
C ALA A 61 11.66 6.88 -11.47
N VAL A 62 12.39 6.10 -10.68
CA VAL A 62 13.07 4.89 -11.17
C VAL A 62 12.04 3.88 -11.69
N ILE A 63 11.00 3.55 -10.92
CA ILE A 63 9.94 2.62 -11.36
C ILE A 63 9.24 3.17 -12.61
N ALA A 64 8.91 4.47 -12.64
CA ALA A 64 8.27 5.10 -13.79
C ALA A 64 9.15 5.06 -15.05
N SER A 65 10.46 5.27 -14.92
CA SER A 65 11.40 5.16 -16.04
C SER A 65 11.51 3.73 -16.58
N GLN A 66 11.51 2.73 -15.70
CA GLN A 66 11.47 1.32 -16.08
C GLN A 66 10.15 0.98 -16.78
N MET A 67 9.03 1.46 -16.24
CA MET A 67 7.70 1.31 -16.82
C MET A 67 7.64 1.90 -18.24
N ALA A 68 8.09 3.15 -18.42
CA ALA A 68 8.15 3.81 -19.73
C ALA A 68 9.06 3.06 -20.72
N THR A 69 10.21 2.58 -20.26
CA THR A 69 11.17 1.82 -21.10
C THR A 69 10.57 0.50 -21.57
N ILE A 70 9.91 -0.25 -20.69
CA ILE A 70 9.27 -1.52 -21.02
C ILE A 70 8.11 -1.29 -21.99
N ALA A 71 7.26 -0.30 -21.73
CA ALA A 71 6.15 0.10 -22.58
C ALA A 71 6.62 0.43 -24.00
N TRP A 72 7.65 1.28 -24.10
CA TRP A 72 8.27 1.66 -25.37
C TRP A 72 8.82 0.46 -26.13
N LYS A 73 9.58 -0.41 -25.46
CA LYS A 73 10.16 -1.61 -26.08
C LYS A 73 9.10 -2.61 -26.54
N ARG A 74 8.00 -2.76 -25.80
CA ARG A 74 6.89 -3.67 -26.12
C ARG A 74 5.87 -3.06 -27.09
N LYS A 75 5.96 -1.76 -27.39
CA LYS A 75 4.94 -1.00 -28.14
C LYS A 75 3.54 -1.15 -27.51
N THR A 76 3.49 -1.17 -26.19
CA THR A 76 2.24 -1.24 -25.41
C THR A 76 2.11 0.00 -24.54
N PRO A 77 0.89 0.35 -24.11
CA PRO A 77 0.71 1.36 -23.07
C PRO A 77 1.49 1.01 -21.79
N PRO A 78 1.87 2.01 -20.95
CA PRO A 78 2.52 1.79 -19.65
C PRO A 78 1.52 1.29 -18.60
N LYS A 79 0.89 0.15 -18.87
CA LYS A 79 -0.13 -0.49 -18.05
C LYS A 79 0.07 -2.01 -18.04
N ASP A 80 -0.24 -2.65 -16.91
CA ASP A 80 -0.20 -4.11 -16.73
C ASP A 80 1.18 -4.73 -17.02
N LEU A 81 2.26 -4.02 -16.64
CA LEU A 81 3.66 -4.42 -16.86
C LEU A 81 4.31 -5.14 -15.67
N GLY A 82 3.54 -5.43 -14.61
CA GLY A 82 4.06 -5.98 -13.35
C GLY A 82 4.77 -4.95 -12.46
N LEU A 83 4.64 -3.67 -12.79
CA LEU A 83 5.09 -2.53 -11.98
C LEU A 83 3.87 -1.65 -11.69
N SER A 84 3.76 -1.16 -10.46
CA SER A 84 2.67 -0.28 -10.06
C SER A 84 3.14 0.87 -9.18
N LEU A 85 2.45 2.00 -9.29
CA LEU A 85 2.65 3.20 -8.49
C LEU A 85 1.30 3.59 -7.85
N LEU A 86 0.68 2.62 -7.17
CA LEU A 86 -0.61 2.77 -6.48
C LEU A 86 -0.40 2.77 -4.95
N LEU A 87 0.22 3.85 -4.48
CA LEU A 87 0.57 4.10 -3.08
C LEU A 87 -0.31 5.22 -2.52
N LEU A 88 -0.73 5.10 -1.25
CA LEU A 88 -1.43 6.17 -0.52
C LEU A 88 -0.42 6.86 0.40
N LYS A 89 -0.30 8.18 0.29
CA LYS A 89 0.62 8.98 1.11
C LYS A 89 -0.12 10.04 1.93
N ASP A 90 0.51 10.42 3.03
CA ASP A 90 0.07 11.56 3.83
C ASP A 90 0.76 12.86 3.39
N LYS A 91 0.03 13.98 3.49
CA LYS A 91 0.56 15.32 3.22
C LYS A 91 1.58 15.78 4.28
N ARG A 92 1.38 15.40 5.54
CA ARG A 92 2.22 15.76 6.69
C ARG A 92 2.22 14.62 7.69
N ARG A 93 3.35 14.43 8.40
CA ARG A 93 3.38 13.56 9.58
C ARG A 93 2.92 14.37 10.79
N VAL A 94 2.04 13.78 11.58
CA VAL A 94 1.64 14.31 12.88
C VAL A 94 2.33 13.45 13.93
N ASP A 95 3.31 14.02 14.62
CA ASP A 95 3.93 13.36 15.75
C ASP A 95 3.04 13.54 16.99
N MET A 96 2.62 12.43 17.59
CA MET A 96 1.84 12.43 18.82
C MET A 96 2.77 12.12 20.00
N PRO A 97 3.09 13.10 20.87
CA PRO A 97 4.00 12.87 21.98
C PRO A 97 3.37 11.90 22.99
N LEU A 98 4.19 10.98 23.52
CA LEU A 98 3.82 10.09 24.61
C LEU A 98 4.48 10.58 25.90
N ASP A 99 3.73 10.53 27.01
CA ASP A 99 4.34 10.70 28.34
C ASP A 99 5.05 9.40 28.73
N VAL A 100 6.38 9.44 28.71
CA VAL A 100 7.24 8.28 28.99
C VAL A 100 7.91 8.37 30.36
N LYS A 101 7.59 9.39 31.17
CA LYS A 101 8.29 9.60 32.44
C LYS A 101 7.97 8.47 33.42
N GLY A 102 9.00 7.72 33.81
CA GLY A 102 8.87 6.59 34.73
C GLY A 102 8.35 5.30 34.07
N ALA A 103 8.23 5.27 32.73
CA ALA A 103 7.85 4.05 32.01
C ALA A 103 9.03 3.06 31.92
N GLU A 104 8.72 1.77 32.04
CA GLU A 104 9.65 0.71 31.68
C GLU A 104 9.79 0.63 30.16
N VAL A 105 11.03 0.58 29.67
CA VAL A 105 11.32 0.46 28.24
C VAL A 105 11.69 -0.98 27.92
N VAL A 106 10.84 -1.64 27.13
CA VAL A 106 11.06 -3.01 26.65
C VAL A 106 11.20 -2.98 25.13
N GLU A 107 12.37 -3.39 24.62
CA GLU A 107 12.57 -3.56 23.18
C GLU A 107 11.95 -4.88 22.70
N VAL A 108 10.93 -4.79 21.85
CA VAL A 108 10.26 -5.95 21.26
C VAL A 108 10.93 -6.29 19.93
N LYS A 109 11.44 -7.53 19.81
CA LYS A 109 11.99 -8.04 18.54
C LYS A 109 10.88 -8.56 17.64
N ASP A 110 10.96 -8.21 16.36
CA ASP A 110 10.06 -8.75 15.33
C ASP A 110 10.22 -10.27 15.23
N LYS A 111 9.15 -11.00 15.54
CA LYS A 111 9.03 -12.42 15.27
C LYS A 111 7.69 -12.68 14.59
N PRO A 112 7.64 -13.54 13.57
CA PRO A 112 6.38 -13.93 12.98
C PRO A 112 5.49 -14.58 14.04
N ALA A 113 4.36 -13.94 14.34
CA ALA A 113 3.41 -14.45 15.28
C ALA A 113 2.79 -15.75 14.73
N ARG A 114 2.78 -16.80 15.54
CA ARG A 114 2.00 -18.02 15.24
C ARG A 114 0.69 -17.94 16.00
N TYR A 115 -0.42 -17.99 15.28
CA TYR A 115 -1.75 -18.00 15.87
C TYR A 115 -2.25 -19.44 15.93
N PRO A 116 -2.20 -20.10 17.10
CA PRO A 116 -2.76 -21.43 17.22
C PRO A 116 -4.27 -21.39 16.94
N PRO A 117 -4.84 -22.41 16.27
CA PRO A 117 -6.27 -22.48 16.01
C PRO A 117 -7.10 -22.34 17.30
N ASP A 118 -8.26 -21.69 17.20
CA ASP A 118 -9.20 -21.60 18.31
C ASP A 118 -10.07 -22.87 18.36
N PRO A 119 -10.19 -23.53 19.52
CA PRO A 119 -11.06 -24.69 19.69
C PRO A 119 -12.52 -24.45 19.29
N LEU A 120 -13.01 -23.22 19.38
CA LEU A 120 -14.39 -22.90 19.06
C LEU A 120 -14.65 -22.86 17.55
N GLY A 121 -13.64 -22.64 16.71
CA GLY A 121 -13.85 -22.63 15.26
C GLY A 121 -12.88 -21.74 14.50
N ILE A 122 -13.21 -21.54 13.23
CA ILE A 122 -12.44 -20.75 12.28
C ILE A 122 -13.27 -19.60 11.72
N PHE A 123 -12.58 -18.51 11.37
CA PHE A 123 -13.17 -17.34 10.73
C PHE A 123 -12.56 -17.18 9.34
N THR A 124 -13.41 -16.99 8.34
CA THR A 124 -13.02 -16.61 6.98
C THR A 124 -13.56 -15.21 6.71
N ILE A 125 -12.66 -14.29 6.36
CA ILE A 125 -13.02 -12.88 6.14
C ILE A 125 -13.00 -12.58 4.64
N ARG A 126 -13.95 -11.79 4.19
CA ARG A 126 -14.02 -11.26 2.83
C ARG A 126 -14.45 -9.79 2.88
N VAL A 127 -13.96 -9.00 1.95
CA VAL A 127 -14.46 -7.64 1.70
C VAL A 127 -15.37 -7.68 0.48
N ASN A 128 -16.62 -7.29 0.66
CA ASN A 128 -17.59 -7.14 -0.43
C ASN A 128 -17.71 -5.65 -0.77
N HIS A 129 -17.06 -5.25 -1.87
CA HIS A 129 -17.06 -3.86 -2.31
C HIS A 129 -18.39 -3.42 -2.94
N GLU A 130 -19.19 -4.34 -3.48
CA GLU A 130 -20.51 -4.04 -4.06
C GLU A 130 -21.51 -3.65 -2.97
N GLU A 131 -21.60 -4.49 -1.93
CA GLU A 131 -22.48 -4.23 -0.77
C GLU A 131 -21.87 -3.26 0.24
N LYS A 132 -20.59 -2.89 0.07
CA LYS A 132 -19.80 -2.05 0.97
C LYS A 132 -19.78 -2.57 2.42
N VAL A 133 -19.51 -3.87 2.58
CA VAL A 133 -19.44 -4.55 3.88
C VAL A 133 -18.27 -5.53 3.94
N ILE A 134 -17.80 -5.78 5.17
CA ILE A 134 -16.94 -6.89 5.53
C ILE A 134 -17.86 -8.07 5.89
N GLU A 135 -17.56 -9.22 5.30
CA GLU A 135 -18.27 -10.47 5.54
C GLU A 135 -17.36 -11.43 6.28
N VAL A 136 -17.86 -11.98 7.39
CA VAL A 136 -17.12 -12.90 8.24
C VAL A 136 -17.92 -14.17 8.42
N LEU A 137 -17.40 -15.25 7.84
CA LEU A 137 -17.98 -16.57 7.98
C LEU A 137 -17.30 -17.29 9.13
N TYR A 138 -18.05 -17.52 10.20
CA TYR A 138 -17.67 -18.42 11.28
C TYR A 138 -18.13 -19.84 10.96
N LYS A 139 -17.24 -20.82 11.18
CA LYS A 139 -17.54 -22.26 11.18
C LYS A 139 -16.92 -22.89 12.42
N GLY A 140 -17.74 -23.49 13.27
CA GLY A 140 -17.21 -24.12 14.47
C GLY A 140 -18.27 -24.81 15.33
N VAL A 141 -17.97 -24.94 16.62
CA VAL A 141 -18.80 -25.64 17.60
C VAL A 141 -20.20 -25.02 17.70
N LYS A 142 -20.32 -23.70 17.47
CA LYS A 142 -21.61 -22.99 17.47
C LYS A 142 -22.31 -22.98 16.10
N GLY A 143 -21.92 -23.89 15.21
CA GLY A 143 -22.45 -24.01 13.86
C GLY A 143 -21.82 -23.04 12.87
N LYS A 144 -22.59 -22.65 11.86
CA LYS A 144 -22.16 -21.78 10.77
C LYS A 144 -22.92 -20.45 10.83
N THR A 145 -22.19 -19.34 10.94
CA THR A 145 -22.78 -17.99 11.01
C THR A 145 -22.06 -17.06 10.04
N LEU A 146 -22.81 -16.37 9.18
CA LEU A 146 -22.27 -15.29 8.35
C LEU A 146 -22.62 -13.96 8.99
N MET A 147 -21.62 -13.18 9.33
CA MET A 147 -21.76 -11.82 9.84
C MET A 147 -21.41 -10.84 8.74
N LYS A 148 -22.19 -9.76 8.61
CA LYS A 148 -21.92 -8.66 7.69
C LYS A 148 -21.88 -7.37 8.49
N GLY A 149 -20.84 -6.56 8.31
CA GLY A 149 -20.67 -5.30 9.03
C GLY A 149 -19.78 -4.33 8.26
N LYS A 150 -19.85 -3.04 8.59
CA LYS A 150 -19.03 -2.01 7.93
C LYS A 150 -17.70 -1.75 8.64
N THR A 151 -17.66 -2.03 9.95
CA THR A 151 -16.49 -1.76 10.79
C THR A 151 -16.04 -3.03 11.50
N ALA A 152 -14.74 -3.16 11.75
CA ALA A 152 -14.16 -4.22 12.56
C ALA A 152 -14.81 -4.28 13.93
N SER A 153 -15.07 -3.11 14.53
CA SER A 153 -15.69 -2.98 15.86
C SER A 153 -17.08 -3.57 15.97
N SER A 154 -17.93 -3.34 14.96
CA SER A 154 -19.26 -3.95 14.92
C SER A 154 -19.19 -5.48 14.87
N ILE A 155 -18.21 -6.02 14.14
CA ILE A 155 -18.08 -7.46 13.93
C ILE A 155 -17.44 -8.15 15.13
N TYR A 156 -16.31 -7.67 15.66
CA TYR A 156 -15.72 -8.29 16.84
C TYR A 156 -16.63 -8.13 18.06
N GLY A 157 -17.40 -7.04 18.15
CA GLY A 157 -18.42 -6.87 19.19
C GLY A 157 -19.48 -7.97 19.16
N GLU A 158 -19.94 -8.34 17.95
CA GLU A 158 -20.88 -9.45 17.77
C GLU A 158 -20.26 -10.82 18.09
N ILE A 159 -19.00 -11.03 17.70
CA ILE A 159 -18.25 -12.26 17.97
C ILE A 159 -18.05 -12.47 19.48
N LEU A 160 -17.75 -11.39 20.21
CA LEU A 160 -17.66 -11.38 21.68
C LEU A 160 -19.01 -11.65 22.32
N ARG A 161 -20.08 -10.95 21.89
CA ARG A 161 -21.45 -11.14 22.40
C ARG A 161 -21.91 -12.60 22.27
N ARG A 162 -21.52 -13.26 21.18
CA ARG A 162 -21.84 -14.68 20.93
C ARG A 162 -20.85 -15.66 21.55
N GLY A 163 -19.75 -15.19 22.16
CA GLY A 163 -18.70 -16.03 22.72
C GLY A 163 -18.14 -17.03 21.70
N MET A 164 -17.78 -16.56 20.50
CA MET A 164 -17.32 -17.39 19.38
C MET A 164 -15.79 -17.58 19.33
N VAL A 165 -15.05 -16.95 20.24
CA VAL A 165 -13.59 -17.05 20.38
C VAL A 165 -13.27 -17.43 21.83
N SER A 166 -12.34 -18.35 22.04
CA SER A 166 -11.90 -18.82 23.37
C SER A 166 -10.46 -18.46 23.71
N LYS A 167 -9.60 -18.22 22.71
CA LYS A 167 -8.19 -17.87 22.88
C LYS A 167 -7.95 -16.38 22.62
N LEU A 168 -7.32 -15.70 23.57
CA LEU A 168 -6.92 -14.29 23.43
C LEU A 168 -6.00 -14.06 22.22
N SER A 169 -5.08 -14.98 21.94
CA SER A 169 -4.21 -14.90 20.75
C SER A 169 -5.00 -14.90 19.45
N HIS A 170 -6.10 -15.67 19.38
CA HIS A 170 -6.98 -15.67 18.21
C HIS A 170 -7.83 -14.40 18.16
N ALA A 171 -8.26 -13.87 19.31
CA ALA A 171 -8.94 -12.56 19.35
C ALA A 171 -8.04 -11.44 18.81
N PHE A 172 -6.75 -11.41 19.15
CA PHE A 172 -5.80 -10.44 18.60
C PHE A 172 -5.60 -10.62 17.09
N TYR A 173 -5.41 -11.85 16.62
CA TYR A 173 -5.33 -12.15 15.18
C TYR A 173 -6.55 -11.64 14.42
N LEU A 174 -7.73 -11.97 14.92
CA LEU A 174 -8.99 -11.56 14.33
C LEU A 174 -9.12 -10.04 14.31
N GLY A 175 -8.71 -9.34 15.37
CA GLY A 175 -8.68 -7.88 15.41
C GLY A 175 -7.78 -7.28 14.31
N VAL A 176 -6.58 -7.83 14.11
CA VAL A 176 -5.67 -7.41 13.03
C VAL A 176 -6.30 -7.62 11.66
N GLU A 177 -6.85 -8.80 11.40
CA GLU A 177 -7.43 -9.13 10.10
C GLU A 177 -8.72 -8.35 9.81
N LEU A 178 -9.58 -8.12 10.81
CA LEU A 178 -10.77 -7.28 10.66
C LEU A 178 -10.41 -5.82 10.43
N GLY A 179 -9.42 -5.28 11.14
CA GLY A 179 -8.91 -3.93 10.91
C GLY A 179 -8.36 -3.78 9.49
N LYS A 180 -7.58 -4.77 9.02
CA LYS A 180 -7.08 -4.81 7.64
C LYS A 180 -8.22 -4.86 6.61
N ALA A 181 -9.26 -5.63 6.87
CA ALA A 181 -10.44 -5.72 6.01
C ALA A 181 -11.24 -4.40 5.97
N GLU A 182 -11.37 -3.71 7.11
CA GLU A 182 -11.99 -2.38 7.18
C GLU A 182 -11.20 -1.34 6.38
N GLU A 183 -9.87 -1.34 6.50
CA GLU A 183 -9.01 -0.47 5.70
C GLU A 183 -9.07 -0.78 4.21
N ALA A 184 -9.11 -2.05 3.83
CA ALA A 184 -9.30 -2.47 2.45
C ALA A 184 -10.64 -1.98 1.89
N LEU A 185 -11.72 -2.09 2.67
CA LEU A 185 -13.03 -1.58 2.29
C LEU A 185 -13.01 -0.05 2.11
N ARG A 186 -12.39 0.68 3.03
CA ARG A 186 -12.28 2.14 3.00
C ARG A 186 -11.46 2.66 1.83
N THR A 187 -10.36 1.98 1.51
CA THR A 187 -9.43 2.38 0.45
C THR A 187 -9.76 1.79 -0.93
N GLY A 188 -10.71 0.85 -1.01
CA GLY A 188 -11.01 0.11 -2.24
C GLY A 188 -9.93 -0.89 -2.64
N LYS A 189 -8.96 -1.18 -1.76
CA LYS A 189 -7.93 -2.20 -2.01
C LYS A 189 -8.49 -3.60 -1.84
N SER A 190 -7.90 -4.55 -2.57
CA SER A 190 -8.18 -5.96 -2.37
C SER A 190 -7.67 -6.43 -1.02
N TYR A 191 -8.49 -7.23 -0.33
CA TYR A 191 -8.13 -7.91 0.89
C TYR A 191 -7.87 -9.39 0.62
N ILE A 192 -6.73 -9.89 1.07
CA ILE A 192 -6.41 -11.31 1.18
C ILE A 192 -5.94 -11.55 2.61
N GLN A 193 -6.53 -12.54 3.28
CA GLN A 193 -6.18 -12.89 4.65
C GLN A 193 -4.70 -13.27 4.73
N GLU A 194 -4.01 -12.86 5.81
CA GLU A 194 -2.56 -13.06 6.02
C GLU A 194 -1.62 -12.32 5.06
N GLU A 195 -2.12 -11.73 3.96
CA GLU A 195 -1.31 -10.87 3.10
C GLU A 195 -1.32 -9.41 3.55
N SER A 196 -0.22 -8.70 3.33
CA SER A 196 -0.15 -7.26 3.57
C SER A 196 -1.08 -6.50 2.63
N LEU A 197 -1.85 -5.55 3.17
CA LEU A 197 -2.72 -4.66 2.37
C LEU A 197 -1.90 -3.74 1.45
N PHE A 198 -0.71 -3.34 1.92
CA PHE A 198 0.24 -2.52 1.19
C PHE A 198 1.52 -3.32 0.98
N LYS A 199 1.88 -3.56 -0.28
CA LYS A 199 3.17 -4.14 -0.67
C LYS A 199 3.98 -3.02 -1.34
N PRO A 200 5.12 -2.60 -0.78
CA PRO A 200 5.95 -1.59 -1.44
C PRO A 200 6.50 -2.18 -2.74
N GLU A 201 6.20 -1.52 -3.86
CA GLU A 201 6.76 -1.88 -5.16
C GLU A 201 8.26 -1.60 -5.14
N LYS A 202 9.05 -2.52 -5.71
CA LYS A 202 10.49 -2.37 -5.81
C LYS A 202 10.89 -2.21 -7.28
N PRO A 203 11.86 -1.34 -7.59
CA PRO A 203 12.44 -1.29 -8.91
C PRO A 203 12.96 -2.67 -9.35
N ILE A 204 12.83 -2.97 -10.63
CA ILE A 204 13.47 -4.15 -11.23
C ILE A 204 14.98 -4.00 -11.03
N ASN A 205 15.61 -5.01 -10.45
CA ASN A 205 17.06 -5.01 -10.30
C ASN A 205 17.70 -5.23 -11.68
N ILE A 206 18.41 -4.21 -12.18
CA ILE A 206 19.16 -4.32 -13.43
C ILE A 206 20.58 -4.72 -13.04
N PRO A 207 21.05 -5.95 -13.36
CA PRO A 207 22.40 -6.36 -13.04
C PRO A 207 23.39 -5.37 -13.66
N LYS A 208 24.35 -4.89 -12.86
CA LYS A 208 25.45 -4.06 -13.36
C LYS A 208 26.25 -4.91 -14.34
N ARG A 209 26.35 -4.44 -15.58
CA ARG A 209 27.26 -4.98 -16.59
C ARG A 209 28.69 -4.58 -16.27
#